data_AF-A0A1C6BJR0-F1
#
_entry.id   AF-A0A1C6BJR0-F1
#
_cell.length_a   1.000
_cell.length_b   1.000
_cell.length_c   1.000
_cell.angle_alpha   90.00
_cell.angle_beta   90.00
_cell.angle_gamma   90.00
#
_symmetry.space_group_name_H-M   'P 1'
#
loop_
_entity.id
_entity.type
_entity.pdbx_description
1 polymer ?
#
loop_
_entity_poly.entity_id
_entity_poly.type
_entity_poly.pdbx_seq_one_letter_code
_entity_poly.pdbx_strand_id
1 'polypeptide(L)'
;MDDFLLTLGALTLGGSAAILLLSLASRSTRSLYGARWRCWAWLLLCLRLAVPFPLLPQGQREAAPIQLPTFSDSIIYQSRPGGGEQSPPEGQSGEAPGKDGSQGSTVSSSYSGGQPDPSWDEPFSLSLSQLAGALWLVGVTVVVLWAGLAHLRFLCYLRRWSSPVVDSDTVRIFNQLGDSLGLGRRPRLLACQGLKVPMLAGLLRPVLLLPQDKLSGDALHYSLLHELTHFRRRDIWLKALALWVNALHWFNPLAWYMVRLVERDTELACDEAALNTLSPEEHAAYGQTILSAVSRLRKEAP
;
A
#
# COMPACT_ATOMS: atom_id res chain seq x y z
N MET A 1 -20.11 -3.18 0.12
CA MET A 1 -19.00 -2.70 -0.72
C MET A 1 -18.70 -1.23 -0.42
N ASP A 2 -19.73 -0.41 -0.21
CA ASP A 2 -19.64 1.03 0.08
C ASP A 2 -18.87 1.34 1.36
N ASP A 3 -19.17 0.66 2.48
CA ASP A 3 -18.43 0.82 3.75
C ASP A 3 -16.93 0.57 3.61
N PHE A 4 -16.54 -0.39 2.77
CA PHE A 4 -15.13 -0.71 2.52
C PHE A 4 -14.44 0.42 1.75
N LEU A 5 -15.06 0.94 0.68
CA LEU A 5 -14.50 2.03 -0.11
C LEU A 5 -14.42 3.34 0.69
N LEU A 6 -15.41 3.63 1.53
CA LEU A 6 -15.38 4.78 2.44
C LEU A 6 -14.27 4.65 3.47
N THR A 7 -14.09 3.45 4.04
CA THR A 7 -12.98 3.17 4.97
C THR A 7 -11.64 3.36 4.25
N LEU A 8 -11.46 2.77 3.07
CA LEU A 8 -10.25 2.92 2.25
C LEU A 8 -9.96 4.39 1.90
N GLY A 9 -10.98 5.17 1.56
CA GLY A 9 -10.88 6.60 1.28
C GLY A 9 -10.42 7.39 2.52
N ALA A 10 -11.05 7.14 3.67
CA ALA A 10 -10.68 7.77 4.94
C ALA A 10 -9.24 7.42 5.36
N LEU A 11 -8.82 6.16 5.18
CA LEU A 11 -7.46 5.71 5.42
C LEU A 11 -6.45 6.39 4.49
N THR A 12 -6.81 6.54 3.22
CA THR A 12 -5.96 7.20 2.25
C THR A 12 -5.79 8.69 2.59
N LEU A 13 -6.86 9.38 2.95
CA LEU A 13 -6.80 10.80 3.31
C LEU A 13 -6.00 11.03 4.60
N GLY A 14 -6.29 10.27 5.65
CA GLY A 14 -5.55 10.34 6.91
C GLY A 14 -4.09 9.92 6.76
N GLY A 15 -3.82 8.88 5.97
CA GLY A 15 -2.47 8.43 5.63
C GLY A 15 -1.68 9.49 4.89
N SER A 16 -2.27 10.13 3.87
CA SER A 16 -1.69 11.25 3.14
C SER A 16 -1.32 12.41 4.05
N ALA A 17 -2.21 12.81 4.96
CA ALA A 17 -1.92 13.85 5.95
C ALA A 17 -0.77 13.44 6.89
N ALA A 18 -0.76 12.19 7.36
CA ALA A 18 0.31 11.66 8.20
C ALA A 18 1.67 11.62 7.47
N ILE A 19 1.70 11.23 6.20
CA ILE A 19 2.91 11.24 5.35
C ILE A 19 3.46 12.67 5.26
N LEU A 20 2.61 13.65 4.99
CA LEU A 20 3.02 15.06 4.88
C LEU A 20 3.55 15.59 6.22
N LEU A 21 2.84 15.34 7.31
CA LEU A 21 3.26 15.75 8.66
C LEU A 21 4.60 15.11 9.05
N LEU A 22 4.77 13.81 8.82
CA LEU A 22 6.05 13.12 9.06
C LEU A 22 7.15 13.67 8.16
N SER A 23 6.85 13.99 6.90
CA SER A 23 7.84 14.59 5.99
C SER A 23 8.31 15.96 6.49
N LEU A 24 7.41 16.78 7.02
CA LEU A 24 7.72 18.10 7.55
C LEU A 24 8.46 18.02 8.88
N ALA A 25 8.00 17.16 9.79
CA ALA A 25 8.67 16.85 11.04
C ALA A 25 10.11 16.36 10.77
N SER A 26 10.28 15.45 9.80
CA SER A 26 11.59 14.91 9.40
C SER A 26 12.56 15.96 8.85
N ARG A 27 12.07 17.14 8.44
CA ARG A 27 12.91 18.27 8.02
C ARG A 27 13.34 19.10 9.22
N SER A 28 12.45 19.30 10.18
CA SER A 28 12.68 20.14 11.36
C SER A 28 13.50 19.44 12.46
N THR A 29 13.31 18.14 12.65
CA THR A 29 13.94 17.38 13.75
C THR A 29 15.32 16.82 13.42
N ARG A 30 15.88 17.11 12.24
CA ARG A 30 17.17 16.53 11.77
C ARG A 30 18.34 16.84 12.69
N SER A 31 18.28 17.96 13.41
CA SER A 31 19.34 18.43 14.31
C SER A 31 19.22 17.89 15.73
N LEU A 32 18.08 17.30 16.12
CA LEU A 32 17.76 17.03 17.53
C LEU A 32 17.53 15.55 17.84
N TYR A 33 17.10 14.74 16.88
CA TYR A 33 16.70 13.36 17.14
C TYR A 33 17.35 12.38 16.18
N GLY A 34 17.84 11.27 16.71
CA GLY A 34 18.46 10.21 15.92
C GLY A 34 17.52 9.62 14.87
N ALA A 35 18.07 9.13 13.77
CA ALA A 35 17.30 8.69 12.61
C ALA A 35 16.35 7.50 12.90
N ARG A 36 16.59 6.76 13.98
CA ARG A 36 15.87 5.53 14.36
C ARG A 36 14.38 5.72 14.65
N TRP A 37 13.96 6.81 15.29
CA TRP A 37 12.54 7.01 15.62
C TRP A 37 11.69 7.17 14.35
N ARG A 38 12.26 7.73 13.27
CA ARG A 38 11.57 7.87 11.98
C ARG A 38 11.22 6.53 11.39
N CYS A 39 12.11 5.55 11.49
CA CYS A 39 11.85 4.18 11.04
C CYS A 39 10.68 3.55 11.82
N TRP A 40 10.59 3.79 13.13
CA TRP A 40 9.45 3.35 13.94
C TRP A 40 8.15 4.06 13.57
N ALA A 41 8.20 5.37 13.34
CA ALA A 41 7.03 6.13 12.88
C ALA A 41 6.52 5.62 11.52
N TRP A 42 7.44 5.37 10.58
CA TRP A 42 7.09 4.76 9.29
C TRP A 42 6.54 3.35 9.44
N LEU A 43 7.10 2.52 10.32
CA LEU A 43 6.59 1.18 10.59
C LEU A 43 5.14 1.23 11.10
N LEU A 44 4.87 2.08 12.10
CA LEU A 44 3.52 2.23 12.67
C LEU A 44 2.52 2.74 11.63
N LEU A 45 2.90 3.74 10.84
CA LEU A 45 2.05 4.25 9.77
C LEU A 45 1.79 3.19 8.70
N CYS A 46 2.82 2.46 8.27
CA CYS A 46 2.67 1.41 7.27
C CYS A 46 1.80 0.26 7.81
N LEU A 47 1.96 -0.15 9.07
CA LEU A 47 1.07 -1.15 9.70
C LEU A 47 -0.38 -0.67 9.71
N ARG A 48 -0.61 0.61 10.04
CA ARG A 48 -1.94 1.22 10.07
C ARG A 48 -2.61 1.25 8.69
N LEU A 49 -1.84 1.51 7.64
CA LEU A 49 -2.32 1.57 6.24
C LEU A 49 -2.39 0.18 5.58
N ALA A 50 -1.60 -0.79 6.05
CA ALA A 50 -1.59 -2.15 5.51
C ALA A 50 -2.84 -2.96 5.88
N VAL A 51 -3.56 -2.56 6.93
CA VAL A 51 -4.77 -3.24 7.41
C VAL A 51 -5.99 -2.36 7.11
N PRO A 52 -6.67 -2.56 5.97
CA PRO A 52 -7.95 -1.90 5.69
C PRO A 52 -9.10 -2.48 6.53
N PHE A 53 -8.84 -3.48 7.38
CA PHE A 53 -9.81 -4.10 8.25
C PHE A 53 -9.88 -3.38 9.61
N PRO A 54 -11.08 -3.10 10.14
CA PRO A 54 -11.22 -2.66 11.52
C PRO A 54 -10.75 -3.79 12.44
N LEU A 55 -9.55 -3.67 13.00
CA LEU A 55 -9.01 -4.62 14.00
C LEU A 55 -9.78 -4.59 15.33
N LEU A 56 -10.64 -3.58 15.50
CA LEU A 56 -11.61 -3.52 16.58
C LEU A 56 -12.94 -4.06 16.06
N PRO A 57 -13.63 -4.94 16.81
CA PRO A 57 -15.02 -5.24 16.51
C PRO A 57 -15.73 -3.89 16.41
N GLN A 58 -16.32 -3.61 15.25
CA GLN A 58 -17.33 -2.57 15.16
C GLN A 58 -18.49 -3.08 16.01
N GLY A 59 -18.42 -2.83 17.32
CA GLY A 59 -19.57 -2.91 18.19
C GLY A 59 -20.68 -2.20 17.46
N GLN A 60 -21.81 -2.91 17.32
CA GLN A 60 -23.02 -2.49 16.62
C GLN A 60 -23.05 -0.97 16.57
N ARG A 61 -22.93 -0.39 15.36
CA ARG A 61 -23.26 1.02 15.15
C ARG A 61 -24.73 1.10 15.58
N GLU A 62 -24.98 1.41 16.85
CA GLU A 62 -26.31 1.75 17.33
C GLU A 62 -26.78 2.83 16.37
N ALA A 63 -27.80 2.48 15.58
CA ALA A 63 -28.41 3.42 14.66
C ALA A 63 -28.69 4.67 15.47
N ALA A 64 -28.12 5.80 15.06
CA ALA A 64 -28.42 7.07 15.70
C ALA A 64 -29.95 7.17 15.83
N PRO A 65 -30.51 7.54 17.00
CA PRO A 65 -31.94 7.43 17.27
C PRO A 65 -32.82 8.26 16.33
N ILE A 66 -32.22 9.09 15.49
CA ILE A 66 -32.88 9.96 14.52
C ILE A 66 -32.69 9.36 13.13
N GLN A 67 -33.67 8.57 12.69
CA GLN A 67 -33.81 8.18 11.28
C GLN A 67 -34.54 9.30 10.55
N LEU A 68 -33.84 10.05 9.71
CA LEU A 68 -34.47 10.99 8.78
C LEU A 68 -34.96 10.18 7.56
N PRO A 69 -36.21 10.36 7.11
CA PRO A 69 -36.68 9.74 5.88
C PRO A 69 -35.85 10.28 4.72
N THR A 70 -34.98 9.44 4.18
CA THR A 70 -34.30 9.71 2.92
C THR A 70 -35.30 9.38 1.81
N PHE A 71 -35.93 10.41 1.25
CA PHE A 71 -36.70 10.25 0.03
C PHE A 71 -35.73 9.86 -1.08
N SER A 72 -35.70 8.56 -1.38
CA SER A 72 -35.08 8.07 -2.60
C SER A 72 -36.01 8.47 -3.74
N ASP A 73 -35.75 9.61 -4.37
CA ASP A 73 -36.34 9.94 -5.66
C ASP A 73 -35.81 8.91 -6.67
N SER A 74 -36.48 7.77 -6.73
CA SER A 74 -36.40 6.88 -7.87
C SER A 74 -37.12 7.61 -9.01
N ILE A 75 -36.34 8.20 -9.91
CA ILE A 75 -36.88 8.68 -11.18
C ILE A 75 -37.34 7.43 -11.94
N ILE A 76 -38.63 7.11 -11.81
CA ILE A 76 -39.27 6.08 -12.62
C ILE A 76 -39.31 6.63 -14.05
N TYR A 77 -38.38 6.18 -14.89
CA TYR A 77 -38.51 6.35 -16.33
C TYR A 77 -39.64 5.43 -16.81
N GLN A 78 -40.86 5.96 -16.85
CA GLN A 78 -41.98 5.28 -17.46
C GLN A 78 -41.85 5.41 -18.99
N SER A 79 -41.25 4.40 -19.63
CA SER A 79 -41.25 4.26 -21.08
C SER A 79 -42.71 4.06 -21.54
N ARG A 80 -43.32 5.11 -22.08
CA ARG A 80 -44.63 5.05 -22.72
C ARG A 80 -44.52 4.17 -23.97
N PRO A 81 -45.23 3.03 -24.09
CA PRO A 81 -45.27 2.30 -25.34
C PRO A 81 -46.09 3.13 -26.33
N GLY A 82 -45.47 3.52 -27.43
CA GLY A 82 -46.18 4.12 -28.56
C GLY A 82 -46.96 3.07 -29.34
N GLY A 83 -48.15 3.45 -29.80
CA GLY A 83 -48.85 2.80 -30.91
C GLY A 83 -50.30 2.42 -30.60
N GLY A 84 -51.26 3.13 -31.22
CA GLY A 84 -52.65 2.67 -31.34
C GLY A 84 -53.70 3.78 -31.38
N GLU A 85 -53.77 4.52 -32.49
CA GLU A 85 -54.98 5.25 -32.90
C GLU A 85 -56.19 4.32 -32.98
N GLN A 86 -57.31 4.67 -32.33
CA GLN A 86 -58.67 4.55 -32.89
C GLN A 86 -59.72 5.26 -32.02
N SER A 87 -60.68 5.83 -32.74
CA SER A 87 -61.63 6.91 -32.45
C SER A 87 -62.78 6.59 -31.47
N PRO A 88 -63.59 7.59 -31.04
CA PRO A 88 -64.52 7.51 -29.92
C PRO A 88 -65.96 7.10 -30.33
N PRO A 89 -66.87 6.93 -29.35
CA PRO A 89 -68.23 7.41 -29.57
C PRO A 89 -68.77 8.34 -28.48
N GLU A 90 -69.69 9.16 -28.96
CA GLU A 90 -70.52 10.21 -28.35
C GLU A 90 -71.52 9.75 -27.28
N GLY A 91 -71.98 10.74 -26.49
CA GLY A 91 -73.29 10.78 -25.81
C GLY A 91 -73.27 10.34 -24.34
N GLN A 92 -73.83 11.02 -23.35
CA GLN A 92 -74.85 12.08 -23.28
C GLN A 92 -74.69 12.88 -21.97
N SER A 93 -75.12 14.13 -22.04
CA SER A 93 -75.35 15.12 -20.98
C SER A 93 -76.46 14.74 -19.99
N GLY A 94 -76.35 15.16 -18.73
CA GLY A 94 -77.48 15.21 -17.80
C GLY A 94 -77.12 15.56 -16.34
N GLU A 95 -77.15 16.87 -16.05
CA GLU A 95 -77.49 17.59 -14.80
C GLU A 95 -77.31 16.99 -13.38
N ALA A 96 -76.60 17.77 -12.55
CA ALA A 96 -76.68 17.87 -11.08
C ALA A 96 -78.01 18.57 -10.66
N PRO A 97 -78.42 18.74 -9.36
CA PRO A 97 -77.59 18.74 -8.15
C PRO A 97 -78.23 18.18 -6.84
N GLY A 98 -77.41 18.01 -5.80
CA GLY A 98 -77.86 18.27 -4.44
C GLY A 98 -77.37 17.34 -3.31
N LYS A 99 -76.73 18.00 -2.33
CA LYS A 99 -76.68 17.72 -0.88
C LYS A 99 -75.57 16.81 -0.33
N ASP A 100 -74.66 17.49 0.37
CA ASP A 100 -74.32 17.34 1.79
C ASP A 100 -74.20 15.92 2.36
N GLY A 101 -72.98 15.57 2.71
CA GLY A 101 -72.70 14.36 3.47
C GLY A 101 -71.21 14.12 3.67
N SER A 102 -70.52 15.04 4.34
CA SER A 102 -69.18 14.79 4.88
C SER A 102 -69.24 13.64 5.90
N GLN A 103 -68.94 12.42 5.47
CA GLN A 103 -68.41 11.36 6.32
C GLN A 103 -67.36 10.58 5.54
N GLY A 104 -66.09 10.90 5.80
CA GLY A 104 -64.94 10.14 5.33
C GLY A 104 -65.00 8.72 5.89
N SER A 105 -65.61 7.83 5.11
CA SER A 105 -65.63 6.40 5.38
C SER A 105 -64.31 5.82 4.87
N THR A 106 -63.55 5.28 5.81
CA THR A 106 -62.35 4.48 5.63
C THR A 106 -62.66 3.31 4.69
N VAL A 107 -62.33 3.45 3.41
CA VAL A 107 -62.29 2.31 2.49
C VAL A 107 -60.95 1.63 2.67
N SER A 108 -60.93 0.63 3.54
CA SER A 108 -59.88 -0.39 3.58
C SER A 108 -59.93 -1.17 2.28
N SER A 109 -59.17 -0.75 1.26
CA SER A 109 -58.90 -1.62 0.11
C SER A 109 -57.82 -2.63 0.50
N SER A 110 -58.29 -3.80 0.92
CA SER A 110 -57.51 -5.03 1.00
C SER A 110 -57.18 -5.47 -0.43
N TYR A 111 -56.03 -5.03 -0.95
CA TYR A 111 -55.48 -5.64 -2.14
C TYR A 111 -54.73 -6.92 -1.76
N SER A 112 -55.35 -8.02 -2.18
CA SER A 112 -54.86 -9.38 -2.17
C SER A 112 -53.48 -9.47 -2.82
N GLY A 113 -52.58 -10.21 -2.16
CA GLY A 113 -51.25 -10.52 -2.67
C GLY A 113 -51.33 -11.31 -3.97
N GLY A 114 -51.05 -10.63 -5.09
CA GLY A 114 -50.53 -11.28 -6.28
C GLY A 114 -49.07 -11.62 -6.03
N GLN A 115 -48.71 -12.90 -6.08
CA GLN A 115 -47.31 -13.28 -6.16
C GLN A 115 -46.71 -12.68 -7.45
N PRO A 116 -45.52 -12.06 -7.41
CA PRO A 116 -44.87 -11.62 -8.63
C PRO A 116 -44.43 -12.85 -9.42
N ASP A 117 -44.83 -12.91 -10.69
CA ASP A 117 -44.27 -13.84 -11.69
C ASP A 117 -42.73 -13.72 -11.69
N PRO A 118 -41.96 -14.83 -11.81
CA PRO A 118 -40.52 -14.75 -11.96
C PRO A 118 -40.19 -14.25 -13.36
N SER A 119 -40.11 -12.94 -13.53
CA SER A 119 -39.56 -12.30 -14.73
C SER A 119 -38.07 -12.62 -14.82
N TRP A 120 -37.65 -13.30 -15.88
CA TRP A 120 -36.25 -13.70 -16.12
C TRP A 120 -35.33 -12.56 -16.61
N ASP A 121 -35.79 -11.31 -16.52
CA ASP A 121 -35.07 -10.13 -16.98
C ASP A 121 -34.81 -9.17 -15.82
N GLU A 122 -34.14 -9.63 -14.77
CA GLU A 122 -33.47 -8.72 -13.84
C GLU A 122 -32.24 -8.15 -14.57
N PRO A 123 -32.22 -6.87 -14.98
CA PRO A 123 -31.04 -6.30 -15.59
C PRO A 123 -29.91 -6.36 -14.55
N PHE A 124 -28.75 -6.90 -14.95
CA PHE A 124 -27.53 -6.87 -14.14
C PHE A 124 -27.21 -5.42 -13.72
N SER A 125 -27.63 -5.04 -12.52
CA SER A 125 -27.40 -3.71 -11.95
C SER A 125 -26.08 -3.73 -11.19
N LEU A 126 -24.98 -3.56 -11.92
CA LEU A 126 -23.67 -3.34 -11.29
C LEU A 126 -23.71 -2.01 -10.54
N SER A 127 -23.62 -2.06 -9.21
CA SER A 127 -23.50 -0.85 -8.39
C SER A 127 -22.14 -0.18 -8.65
N LEU A 128 -22.10 1.16 -8.65
CA LEU A 128 -20.86 1.94 -8.81
C LEU A 128 -19.77 1.52 -7.82
N SER A 129 -20.15 1.11 -6.60
CA SER A 129 -19.20 0.62 -5.61
C SER A 129 -18.63 -0.75 -5.93
N GLN A 130 -19.41 -1.62 -6.60
CA GLN A 130 -18.90 -2.89 -7.10
C GLN A 130 -17.88 -2.66 -8.23
N LEU A 131 -18.16 -1.73 -9.14
CA LEU A 131 -17.22 -1.33 -10.20
C LEU A 131 -15.94 -0.72 -9.61
N ALA A 132 -16.06 0.20 -8.65
CA ALA A 132 -14.91 0.81 -7.99
C ALA A 132 -14.08 -0.19 -7.18
N GLY A 133 -14.74 -1.12 -6.47
CA GLY A 133 -14.06 -2.21 -5.76
C GLY A 133 -13.33 -3.17 -6.70
N ALA A 134 -13.95 -3.52 -7.83
CA ALA A 134 -13.33 -4.35 -8.87
C ALA A 134 -12.11 -3.64 -9.48
N LEU A 135 -12.24 -2.36 -9.83
CA LEU A 135 -11.13 -1.55 -10.36
C LEU A 135 -9.98 -1.46 -9.35
N TRP A 136 -10.28 -1.25 -8.07
CA TRP A 136 -9.28 -1.23 -7.01
C TRP A 136 -8.54 -2.57 -6.92
N LEU A 137 -9.26 -3.69 -6.90
CA LEU A 137 -8.68 -5.04 -6.86
C LEU A 137 -7.80 -5.34 -8.07
N VAL A 138 -8.23 -4.95 -9.26
CA VAL A 138 -7.43 -5.08 -10.49
C VAL A 138 -6.13 -4.29 -10.34
N GLY A 139 -6.19 -3.04 -9.89
CA GLY A 139 -5.00 -2.21 -9.67
C GLY A 139 -4.02 -2.81 -8.65
N VAL A 140 -4.52 -3.28 -7.50
CA VAL A 140 -3.70 -4.00 -6.50
C VAL A 140 -3.04 -5.22 -7.12
N THR A 141 -3.81 -6.03 -7.85
CA THR A 141 -3.32 -7.26 -8.50
C THR A 141 -2.23 -6.93 -9.51
N VAL A 142 -2.41 -5.91 -10.34
CA VAL A 142 -1.41 -5.49 -11.34
C VAL A 142 -0.11 -5.04 -10.64
N VAL A 143 -0.19 -4.21 -9.61
CA VAL A 143 1.00 -3.71 -8.90
C VAL A 143 1.72 -4.85 -8.17
N VAL A 144 0.98 -5.73 -7.50
CA VAL A 144 1.56 -6.90 -6.81
C VAL A 144 2.19 -7.87 -7.80
N LEU A 145 1.52 -8.17 -8.92
CA LEU A 145 2.08 -9.03 -9.96
C LEU A 145 3.33 -8.40 -10.59
N TRP A 146 3.31 -7.11 -10.89
CA TRP A 146 4.46 -6.39 -11.42
C TRP A 146 5.66 -6.45 -10.45
N ALA A 147 5.44 -6.13 -9.17
CA ALA A 147 6.48 -6.19 -8.14
C ALA A 147 6.97 -7.63 -7.93
N GLY A 148 6.05 -8.60 -7.94
CA GLY A 148 6.36 -10.02 -7.82
C GLY A 148 7.19 -10.54 -8.99
N LEU A 149 6.80 -10.23 -10.23
CA LEU A 149 7.54 -10.57 -11.44
C LEU A 149 8.92 -9.92 -11.46
N ALA A 150 9.03 -8.65 -11.09
CA ALA A 150 10.32 -7.96 -10.95
C ALA A 150 11.21 -8.67 -9.92
N HIS A 151 10.66 -9.03 -8.76
CA HIS A 151 11.36 -9.77 -7.73
C HIS A 151 11.78 -11.17 -8.19
N LEU A 152 10.89 -11.91 -8.85
CA LEU A 152 11.18 -13.24 -9.39
C LEU A 152 12.27 -13.19 -10.48
N ARG A 153 12.19 -12.22 -11.39
CA ARG A 153 13.22 -12.00 -12.41
C ARG A 153 14.57 -11.70 -11.77
N PHE A 154 14.59 -10.88 -10.73
CA PHE A 154 15.79 -10.61 -9.95
C PHE A 154 16.32 -11.88 -9.26
N LEU A 155 15.46 -12.70 -8.64
CA LEU A 155 15.88 -13.98 -8.06
C LEU A 155 16.40 -14.98 -9.10
N CYS A 156 15.80 -15.06 -10.28
CA CYS A 156 16.28 -15.87 -11.39
C CYS A 156 17.65 -15.40 -11.88
N TYR A 157 17.83 -14.08 -11.99
CA TYR A 157 19.12 -13.47 -12.30
C TYR A 157 20.17 -13.86 -11.25
N LEU A 158 19.88 -13.72 -9.96
CA LEU A 158 20.78 -14.12 -8.89
C LEU A 158 21.11 -15.61 -8.93
N ARG A 159 20.11 -16.48 -9.11
CA ARG A 159 20.35 -17.93 -9.20
C ARG A 159 21.29 -18.30 -10.35
N ARG A 160 21.23 -17.57 -11.46
CA ARG A 160 22.05 -17.83 -12.64
C ARG A 160 23.47 -17.26 -12.53
N TRP A 161 23.61 -16.08 -11.92
CA TRP A 161 24.84 -15.27 -11.97
C TRP A 161 25.54 -15.07 -10.63
N SER A 162 25.03 -15.69 -9.55
CA SER A 162 25.67 -15.66 -8.24
C SER A 162 26.44 -16.96 -7.94
N SER A 163 27.56 -16.79 -7.23
CA SER A 163 28.41 -17.88 -6.74
C SER A 163 28.81 -17.60 -5.29
N PRO A 164 29.04 -18.61 -4.45
CA PRO A 164 29.51 -18.39 -3.09
C PRO A 164 30.87 -17.70 -3.09
N VAL A 165 31.08 -16.77 -2.16
CA VAL A 165 32.38 -16.11 -2.00
C VAL A 165 33.36 -17.12 -1.39
N VAL A 166 34.46 -17.38 -2.10
CA VAL A 166 35.52 -18.31 -1.67
C VAL A 166 36.72 -17.58 -1.07
N ASP A 167 36.81 -16.27 -1.26
CA ASP A 167 37.91 -15.45 -0.76
C ASP A 167 37.97 -15.46 0.78
N SER A 168 39.07 -16.00 1.33
CA SER A 168 39.23 -16.23 2.76
C SER A 168 39.26 -14.94 3.58
N ASP A 169 39.86 -13.88 3.04
CA ASP A 169 39.95 -12.60 3.72
C ASP A 169 38.57 -11.93 3.82
N THR A 170 37.81 -11.93 2.73
CA THR A 170 36.43 -11.42 2.71
C THR A 170 35.54 -12.16 3.69
N VAL A 171 35.60 -13.50 3.71
CA VAL A 171 34.83 -14.33 4.64
C VAL A 171 35.24 -14.07 6.09
N ARG A 172 36.54 -13.88 6.36
CA ARG A 172 37.04 -13.53 7.69
C ARG A 172 36.47 -12.19 8.17
N ILE A 173 36.58 -11.14 7.34
CA ILE A 173 36.06 -9.81 7.67
C ILE A 173 34.54 -9.84 7.89
N PHE A 174 33.81 -10.53 7.01
CA PHE A 174 32.36 -10.71 7.15
C PHE A 174 31.97 -11.39 8.47
N ASN A 175 32.68 -12.44 8.86
CA ASN A 175 32.41 -13.14 10.11
C ASN A 175 32.72 -12.27 11.33
N GLN A 176 33.89 -11.60 11.34
CA GLN A 176 34.30 -10.67 12.39
C GLN A 176 33.29 -9.54 12.60
N LEU A 177 32.83 -8.92 11.50
CA LEU A 177 31.77 -7.91 11.54
C LEU A 177 30.45 -8.46 12.06
N GLY A 178 30.10 -9.69 11.66
CA GLY A 178 28.90 -10.33 12.18
C GLY A 178 28.97 -10.59 13.69
N ASP A 179 30.15 -10.94 14.22
CA ASP A 179 30.37 -11.13 15.65
C ASP A 179 30.33 -9.79 16.41
N SER A 180 30.99 -8.75 15.90
CA SER A 180 31.00 -7.43 16.52
C SER A 180 29.62 -6.78 16.55
N LEU A 181 28.79 -7.05 15.54
CA LEU A 181 27.39 -6.62 15.48
C LEU A 181 26.43 -7.51 16.30
N GLY A 182 26.92 -8.60 16.90
CA GLY A 182 26.11 -9.52 17.72
C GLY A 182 25.07 -10.31 16.92
N LEU A 183 25.37 -10.65 15.66
CA LEU A 183 24.41 -11.33 14.77
C LEU A 183 24.30 -12.82 15.09
N GLY A 184 23.19 -13.23 15.73
CA GLY A 184 22.91 -14.65 16.00
C GLY A 184 22.69 -15.51 14.75
N ARG A 185 22.36 -14.90 13.61
CA ARG A 185 22.35 -15.51 12.28
C ARG A 185 22.91 -14.51 11.28
N ARG A 186 23.67 -14.98 10.28
CA ARG A 186 24.23 -14.14 9.22
C ARG A 186 23.50 -14.38 7.89
N PRO A 187 23.39 -13.36 7.02
CA PRO A 187 22.88 -13.58 5.66
C PRO A 187 23.86 -14.46 4.87
N ARG A 188 23.39 -15.11 3.81
CA ARG A 188 24.29 -15.85 2.91
C ARG A 188 25.17 -14.87 2.15
N LEU A 189 26.46 -15.14 2.06
CA LEU A 189 27.41 -14.30 1.32
C LEU A 189 27.67 -14.88 -0.07
N LEU A 190 27.25 -14.17 -1.12
CA LEU A 190 27.46 -14.57 -2.52
C LEU A 190 28.09 -13.42 -3.32
N ALA A 191 28.92 -13.73 -4.30
CA ALA A 191 29.36 -12.79 -5.33
C ALA A 191 28.44 -12.92 -6.55
N CYS A 192 28.00 -11.81 -7.14
CA CYS A 192 27.14 -11.81 -8.32
C CYS A 192 27.74 -10.97 -9.45
N GLN A 193 27.73 -11.51 -10.66
CA GLN A 193 28.11 -10.76 -11.86
C GLN A 193 27.09 -9.64 -12.12
N GLY A 194 27.55 -8.50 -12.64
CA GLY A 194 26.71 -7.35 -12.99
C GLY A 194 26.22 -6.49 -11.81
N LEU A 195 26.59 -6.82 -10.57
CA LEU A 195 26.45 -5.89 -9.44
C LEU A 195 27.67 -4.97 -9.37
N LYS A 196 27.43 -3.68 -9.12
CA LYS A 196 28.47 -2.64 -9.00
C LYS A 196 28.81 -2.30 -7.56
N VAL A 197 27.84 -2.52 -6.69
CA VAL A 197 27.91 -2.23 -5.26
C VAL A 197 27.38 -3.43 -4.49
N PRO A 198 27.84 -3.63 -3.24
CA PRO A 198 27.24 -4.60 -2.34
C PRO A 198 25.76 -4.31 -2.13
N MET A 199 24.97 -5.35 -1.90
CA MET A 199 23.54 -5.21 -1.67
C MET A 199 22.98 -6.38 -0.88
N LEU A 200 22.16 -6.07 0.12
CA LEU A 200 21.32 -7.05 0.80
C LEU A 200 20.00 -7.30 0.06
N ALA A 201 19.68 -8.56 -0.21
CA ALA A 201 18.45 -8.95 -0.87
C ALA A 201 17.77 -10.18 -0.27
N GLY A 202 16.46 -10.30 -0.48
CA GLY A 202 15.66 -11.47 -0.07
C GLY A 202 14.98 -11.30 1.30
N LEU A 203 13.65 -11.38 1.32
CA LEU A 203 12.84 -11.10 2.51
C LEU A 203 12.95 -12.20 3.59
N LEU A 204 12.72 -13.46 3.21
CA LEU A 204 12.73 -14.62 4.13
C LEU A 204 14.10 -15.27 4.28
N ARG A 205 14.90 -15.24 3.21
CA ARG A 205 16.23 -15.83 3.14
C ARG A 205 17.20 -14.76 2.66
N PRO A 206 17.63 -13.84 3.55
CA PRO A 206 18.48 -12.72 3.18
C PRO A 206 19.85 -13.19 2.71
N VAL A 207 20.32 -12.57 1.64
CA VAL A 207 21.57 -12.82 0.95
C VAL A 207 22.28 -11.48 0.81
N LEU A 208 23.52 -11.41 1.28
CA LEU A 208 24.43 -10.31 1.02
C LEU A 208 25.17 -10.62 -0.26
N LEU A 209 24.97 -9.79 -1.27
CA LEU A 209 25.57 -9.92 -2.58
C LEU A 209 26.74 -8.94 -2.68
N LEU A 210 27.90 -9.45 -3.08
CA LEU A 210 29.06 -8.64 -3.41
C LEU A 210 29.22 -8.50 -4.93
N PRO A 211 29.73 -7.34 -5.40
CA PRO A 211 30.17 -7.22 -6.78
C PRO A 211 31.32 -8.21 -7.03
N GLN A 212 31.46 -8.69 -8.27
CA GLN A 212 32.56 -9.57 -8.65
C GLN A 212 33.91 -8.83 -8.64
N ASP A 213 33.87 -7.52 -8.89
CA ASP A 213 35.04 -6.65 -8.75
C ASP A 213 35.49 -6.62 -7.29
N LYS A 214 36.79 -6.87 -7.06
CA LYS A 214 37.34 -6.95 -5.71
C LYS A 214 37.28 -5.59 -5.00
N LEU A 215 36.28 -5.42 -4.15
CA LEU A 215 36.40 -4.52 -3.01
C LEU A 215 37.44 -5.11 -2.06
N SER A 216 38.40 -4.29 -1.63
CA SER A 216 39.53 -4.73 -0.81
C SER A 216 39.77 -3.75 0.32
N GLY A 217 40.35 -4.22 1.43
CA GLY A 217 40.69 -3.41 2.59
C GLY A 217 39.48 -2.68 3.19
N ASP A 218 39.67 -1.42 3.53
CA ASP A 218 38.68 -0.58 4.22
C ASP A 218 37.38 -0.43 3.44
N ALA A 219 37.45 -0.35 2.10
CA ALA A 219 36.25 -0.23 1.26
C ALA A 219 35.35 -1.46 1.39
N LEU A 220 35.93 -2.66 1.50
CA LEU A 220 35.16 -3.88 1.74
C LEU A 220 34.60 -3.89 3.17
N HIS A 221 35.43 -3.54 4.15
CA HIS A 221 35.05 -3.50 5.57
C HIS A 221 33.84 -2.58 5.80
N TYR A 222 33.91 -1.33 5.38
CA TYR A 222 32.82 -0.36 5.55
C TYR A 222 31.57 -0.72 4.75
N SER A 223 31.72 -1.27 3.54
CA SER A 223 30.57 -1.69 2.74
C SER A 223 29.85 -2.89 3.37
N LEU A 224 30.59 -3.88 3.88
CA LEU A 224 30.01 -5.01 4.59
C LEU A 224 29.36 -4.58 5.91
N LEU A 225 29.98 -3.66 6.65
CA LEU A 225 29.42 -3.10 7.87
C LEU A 225 28.06 -2.43 7.62
N HIS A 226 27.96 -1.65 6.54
CA HIS A 226 26.72 -1.00 6.11
C HIS A 226 25.61 -2.03 5.80
N GLU A 227 25.90 -3.00 4.92
CA GLU A 227 24.91 -4.03 4.54
C GLU A 227 24.51 -4.96 5.71
N LEU A 228 25.46 -5.32 6.58
CA LEU A 228 25.17 -6.08 7.79
C LEU A 228 24.36 -5.27 8.80
N THR A 229 24.52 -3.95 8.84
CA THR A 229 23.71 -3.06 9.67
C THR A 229 22.26 -3.03 9.19
N HIS A 230 22.01 -2.97 7.87
CA HIS A 230 20.67 -3.14 7.31
C HIS A 230 20.05 -4.49 7.70
N PHE A 231 20.84 -5.56 7.61
CA PHE A 231 20.39 -6.90 7.99
C PHE A 231 20.03 -6.96 9.48
N ARG A 232 20.87 -6.43 10.37
CA ARG A 232 20.63 -6.37 11.82
C ARG A 232 19.35 -5.62 12.15
N ARG A 233 19.10 -4.51 11.46
CA ARG A 233 17.92 -3.65 11.66
C ARG A 233 16.66 -4.15 10.98
N ARG A 234 16.75 -5.21 10.16
CA ARG A 234 15.63 -5.80 9.40
C ARG A 234 14.97 -4.82 8.44
N ASP A 235 15.74 -3.90 7.89
CA ASP A 235 15.26 -2.80 7.05
C ASP A 235 14.48 -3.28 5.81
N ILE A 236 14.82 -4.47 5.30
CA ILE A 236 14.10 -5.11 4.19
C ILE A 236 12.61 -5.34 4.47
N TRP A 237 12.23 -5.59 5.74
CA TRP A 237 10.84 -5.80 6.13
C TRP A 237 10.05 -4.50 6.10
N LEU A 238 10.64 -3.40 6.56
CA LEU A 238 10.02 -2.08 6.48
C LEU A 238 9.85 -1.64 5.03
N LYS A 239 10.88 -1.83 4.20
CA LYS A 239 10.80 -1.55 2.75
C LYS A 239 9.72 -2.40 2.07
N ALA A 240 9.64 -3.70 2.39
CA ALA A 240 8.60 -4.59 1.86
C ALA A 240 7.18 -4.18 2.30
N LEU A 241 7.01 -3.79 3.56
CA LEU A 241 5.73 -3.30 4.07
C LEU A 241 5.31 -1.99 3.40
N ALA A 242 6.24 -1.06 3.17
CA ALA A 242 5.97 0.18 2.44
C ALA A 242 5.54 -0.09 0.98
N LEU A 243 6.17 -1.06 0.30
CA LEU A 243 5.76 -1.49 -1.03
C LEU A 243 4.37 -2.14 -1.03
N TRP A 244 4.04 -2.92 0.00
CA TRP A 244 2.70 -3.48 0.17
C TRP A 244 1.64 -2.39 0.34
N VAL A 245 1.88 -1.42 1.21
CA VAL A 245 1.00 -0.25 1.38
C VAL A 245 0.86 0.53 0.08
N ASN A 246 1.95 0.73 -0.66
CA ASN A 246 1.91 1.38 -1.97
C ASN A 246 1.06 0.61 -2.98
N ALA A 247 1.06 -0.73 -2.94
CA ALA A 247 0.18 -1.53 -3.79
C ALA A 247 -1.30 -1.36 -3.41
N LEU A 248 -1.63 -1.32 -2.12
CA LEU A 248 -3.01 -1.08 -1.65
C LEU A 248 -3.53 0.32 -2.00
N HIS A 249 -2.64 1.31 -1.94
CA HIS A 249 -2.93 2.71 -2.21
C HIS A 249 -2.30 3.18 -3.54
N TRP A 250 -2.27 2.31 -4.56
CA TRP A 250 -1.57 2.58 -5.83
C TRP A 250 -2.04 3.86 -6.53
N PHE A 251 -3.30 4.24 -6.32
CA PHE A 251 -3.90 5.46 -6.86
C PHE A 251 -3.49 6.74 -6.11
N ASN A 252 -2.86 6.62 -4.93
CA ASN A 252 -2.44 7.74 -4.11
C ASN A 252 -0.98 8.13 -4.42
N PRO A 253 -0.70 9.29 -5.04
CA PRO A 253 0.67 9.74 -5.31
C PRO A 253 1.53 9.90 -4.05
N LEU A 254 0.92 10.18 -2.90
CA LEU A 254 1.65 10.29 -1.63
C LEU A 254 2.12 8.93 -1.09
N ALA A 255 1.46 7.82 -1.46
CA ALA A 255 1.94 6.48 -1.13
C ALA A 255 3.26 6.19 -1.87
N TRP A 256 3.35 6.59 -3.15
CA TRP A 256 4.59 6.50 -3.92
C TRP A 256 5.70 7.37 -3.35
N TYR A 257 5.36 8.58 -2.89
CA TYR A 257 6.31 9.46 -2.21
C TYR A 257 6.76 8.90 -0.87
N MET A 258 5.86 8.29 -0.09
CA MET A 258 6.15 7.64 1.17
C MET A 258 7.23 6.55 1.00
N VAL A 259 7.14 5.71 -0.03
CA VAL A 259 8.17 4.67 -0.29
C VAL A 259 9.57 5.29 -0.39
N ARG A 260 9.70 6.43 -1.09
CA ARG A 260 10.98 7.16 -1.21
C ARG A 260 11.44 7.76 0.11
N LEU A 261 10.51 8.26 0.93
CA LEU A 261 10.82 8.78 2.27
C LEU A 261 11.28 7.67 3.22
N VAL A 262 10.61 6.52 3.20
CA VAL A 262 10.99 5.32 3.96
C VAL A 262 12.38 4.88 3.57
N GLU A 263 12.68 4.79 2.27
CA GLU A 263 14.02 4.45 1.79
C GLU A 263 15.07 5.42 2.33
N ARG A 264 14.90 6.73 2.10
CA ARG A 264 15.81 7.77 2.58
C ARG A 264 16.04 7.71 4.09
N ASP A 265 14.98 7.61 4.88
CA ASP A 265 15.11 7.61 6.34
C ASP A 265 15.71 6.30 6.87
N THR A 266 15.52 5.19 6.15
CA THR A 266 16.13 3.90 6.45
C THR A 266 17.64 3.92 6.21
N GLU A 267 18.08 4.52 5.10
CA GLU A 267 19.51 4.73 4.80
C GLU A 267 20.17 5.61 5.86
N LEU A 268 19.58 6.75 6.20
CA LEU A 268 20.11 7.65 7.25
C LEU A 268 20.22 6.95 8.61
N ALA A 269 19.25 6.09 8.95
CA ALA A 269 19.29 5.31 10.18
C ALA A 269 20.29 4.15 10.14
N CYS A 270 20.63 3.67 8.94
CA CYS A 270 21.68 2.67 8.75
C CYS A 270 23.04 3.32 8.97
N ASP A 271 23.29 4.46 8.31
CA ASP A 271 24.53 5.22 8.44
C ASP A 271 24.78 5.64 9.89
N GLU A 272 23.78 6.18 10.57
CA GLU A 272 23.89 6.52 12.00
C GLU A 272 24.22 5.27 12.84
N ALA A 273 23.59 4.13 12.56
CA ALA A 273 23.85 2.91 13.31
C ALA A 273 25.24 2.32 13.02
N ALA A 274 25.77 2.46 11.80
CA ALA A 274 27.11 2.05 11.43
C ALA A 274 28.17 2.97 12.07
N LEU A 275 27.98 4.29 12.02
CA LEU A 275 28.88 5.26 12.65
C LEU A 275 29.00 5.06 14.17
N ASN A 276 27.93 4.63 14.83
CA ASN A 276 27.95 4.29 16.26
C ASN A 276 28.81 3.05 16.60
N THR A 277 29.18 2.24 15.61
CA THR A 277 30.08 1.08 15.77
C THR A 277 31.53 1.39 15.40
N LEU A 278 31.76 2.52 14.76
CA LEU A 278 33.07 2.97 14.30
C LEU A 278 33.66 4.02 15.23
N SER A 279 34.98 4.07 15.29
CA SER A 279 35.68 5.17 15.96
C SER A 279 35.49 6.49 15.18
N PRO A 280 35.55 7.67 15.85
CA PRO A 280 35.40 8.95 15.17
C PRO A 280 36.39 9.18 14.01
N GLU A 281 37.57 8.57 14.06
CA GLU A 281 38.61 8.66 13.02
C GLU A 281 38.21 7.94 11.73
N GLU A 282 37.40 6.89 11.83
CA GLU A 282 36.92 6.07 10.70
C GLU A 282 35.71 6.68 9.99
N HIS A 283 35.03 7.67 10.60
CA HIS A 283 33.78 8.24 10.07
C HIS A 283 33.95 8.84 8.68
N ALA A 284 35.07 9.53 8.42
CA ALA A 284 35.36 10.12 7.12
C ALA A 284 35.60 9.05 6.04
N ALA A 285 36.34 7.99 6.38
CA ALA A 285 36.66 6.89 5.46
C ALA A 285 35.40 6.06 5.13
N TYR A 286 34.53 5.83 6.12
CA TYR A 286 33.20 5.25 5.92
C TYR A 286 32.37 6.10 4.95
N GLY A 287 32.23 7.39 5.22
CA GLY A 287 31.43 8.29 4.38
C GLY A 287 31.93 8.35 2.93
N GLN A 288 33.25 8.40 2.73
CA GLN A 288 33.86 8.33 1.40
C GLN A 288 33.56 7.02 0.68
N THR A 289 33.58 5.89 1.40
CA THR A 289 33.27 4.57 0.82
C THR A 289 31.83 4.54 0.30
N ILE A 290 30.85 4.98 1.11
CA ILE A 290 29.44 5.02 0.71
C ILE A 290 29.22 5.99 -0.45
N LEU A 291 29.79 7.19 -0.41
CA LEU A 291 29.70 8.15 -1.51
C LEU A 291 30.32 7.60 -2.80
N SER A 292 31.43 6.88 -2.71
CA SER A 292 32.05 6.23 -3.86
C SER A 292 31.15 5.15 -4.45
N ALA A 293 30.46 4.35 -3.63
CA ALA A 293 29.51 3.35 -4.07
C ALA A 293 28.33 4.00 -4.82
N VAL A 294 27.74 5.06 -4.26
CA VAL A 294 26.67 5.83 -4.91
C VAL A 294 27.14 6.43 -6.24
N SER A 295 28.38 6.94 -6.30
CA SER A 295 28.94 7.49 -7.54
C SER A 295 29.07 6.44 -8.66
N ARG A 296 29.42 5.20 -8.32
CA ARG A 296 29.49 4.07 -9.27
C ARG A 296 28.12 3.69 -9.80
N LEU A 297 27.08 3.77 -8.97
CA LEU A 297 25.70 3.57 -9.41
C LEU A 297 25.26 4.64 -10.42
N ARG A 298 25.59 5.92 -10.16
CA ARG A 298 25.14 7.04 -11.00
C ARG A 298 25.85 7.13 -12.36
N LYS A 299 27.15 6.82 -12.42
CA LYS A 299 27.95 6.95 -13.66
C LYS A 299 27.48 6.07 -14.82
N GLU A 300 26.67 5.06 -14.53
CA GLU A 300 26.24 4.07 -15.52
C GLU A 300 24.72 3.83 -15.49
N ALA A 301 23.96 4.80 -14.95
CA ALA A 301 22.55 4.90 -15.27
C ALA A 301 22.44 5.34 -16.74
N PRO A 302 21.79 4.56 -17.62
CA PRO A 302 21.64 4.91 -19.03
C PRO A 302 20.89 6.23 -19.24
#